data_AF-B1MZE3-F1
#
_entry.id   AF-B1MZE3-F1
#
_cell.length_a   1.000
_cell.length_b   1.000
_cell.length_c   1.000
_cell.angle_alpha   90.00
_cell.angle_beta   90.00
_cell.angle_gamma   90.00
#
_symmetry.space_group_name_H-M   'P 1'
#
loop_
_entity.id
_entity.type
_entity.pdbx_description
1 polymer ?
#
loop_
_entity_poly.entity_id
_entity_poly.type
_entity_poly.pdbx_seq_one_letter_code
_entity_poly.pdbx_strand_id
1 'polypeptide(L)'
;MKVNNNKVVGVVKKIYYAAVLILSAISILLALLDISNVISVSAWPFSFIDRSILIFFWIDYLFRFFKADNKKKFFKANIFDLLAIIPFDSIFYFFRAFRILRVIKLLRLIRIVGFTGKIQKSIRRFFKTNGFIYLIITTVILVFLGAEIYSVAENANYMDSLWWAIATTTTVGYGDISPHTEIGRVVAVVLMLLGIGLIGSVTSTVTAFFLVETKEAEKNDIKDELSEIKQELKQLREEIQKNRK
;
A
#
# COMPACT_ATOMS: atom_id res chain seq x y z
N MET A 1 -37.29 -1.99 16.92
CA MET A 1 -35.90 -1.75 17.37
C MET A 1 -34.91 -2.44 16.42
N LYS A 2 -34.60 -1.83 15.26
CA LYS A 2 -33.80 -2.45 14.16
C LYS A 2 -32.60 -1.59 13.70
N VAL A 3 -32.17 -0.62 14.52
CA VAL A 3 -31.26 0.46 14.09
C VAL A 3 -29.77 0.22 14.44
N ASN A 4 -29.39 -0.80 15.22
CA ASN A 4 -28.01 -0.87 15.73
C ASN A 4 -27.04 -1.84 15.01
N ASN A 5 -27.53 -2.78 14.21
CA ASN A 5 -26.66 -3.82 13.64
C ASN A 5 -25.67 -3.26 12.59
N ASN A 6 -26.09 -2.28 11.79
CA ASN A 6 -25.22 -1.71 10.74
C ASN A 6 -24.10 -0.83 11.30
N LYS A 7 -24.35 -0.12 12.41
CA LYS A 7 -23.31 0.67 13.11
C LYS A 7 -22.29 -0.24 13.77
N VAL A 8 -22.74 -1.28 14.49
CA VAL A 8 -21.85 -2.26 15.15
C VAL A 8 -20.99 -3.00 14.12
N VAL A 9 -21.57 -3.50 13.03
CA VAL A 9 -20.82 -4.15 11.94
C VAL A 9 -19.81 -3.18 11.29
N GLY A 10 -20.14 -1.90 11.19
CA GLY A 10 -19.23 -0.87 10.70
C GLY A 10 -18.03 -0.64 11.62
N VAL A 11 -18.26 -0.56 12.93
CA VAL A 11 -17.21 -0.36 13.95
C VAL A 11 -16.28 -1.57 14.02
N VAL A 12 -16.84 -2.79 14.05
CA VAL A 12 -16.06 -4.04 14.08
C VAL A 12 -15.15 -4.14 12.85
N LYS A 13 -15.66 -3.81 11.65
CA LYS A 13 -14.84 -3.77 10.44
C LYS A 13 -13.69 -2.77 10.54
N LYS A 14 -13.93 -1.56 11.05
CA LYS A 14 -12.87 -0.55 11.23
C LYS A 14 -11.77 -1.04 12.18
N ILE A 15 -12.16 -1.64 13.31
CA ILE A 15 -11.21 -2.19 14.29
C ILE A 15 -10.37 -3.30 13.65
N TYR A 16 -11.01 -4.23 12.94
CA TYR A 16 -10.31 -5.30 12.21
C TYR A 16 -9.28 -4.73 11.22
N TYR A 17 -9.66 -3.75 10.40
CA TYR A 17 -8.73 -3.15 9.44
C TYR A 17 -7.57 -2.40 10.12
N ALA A 18 -7.85 -1.71 11.23
CA ALA A 18 -6.82 -1.04 12.02
C ALA A 18 -5.84 -2.05 12.62
N ALA A 19 -6.34 -3.16 13.19
CA ALA A 19 -5.51 -4.23 13.73
C ALA A 19 -4.62 -4.86 12.66
N VAL A 20 -5.19 -5.19 11.50
CA VAL A 20 -4.44 -5.70 10.34
C VAL A 20 -3.35 -4.70 9.91
N LEU A 21 -3.66 -3.41 9.86
CA LEU A 21 -2.71 -2.36 9.48
C LEU A 21 -1.54 -2.28 10.47
N ILE A 22 -1.84 -2.28 11.77
CA ILE A 22 -0.83 -2.24 12.83
C ILE A 22 0.05 -3.49 12.77
N LEU A 23 -0.54 -4.68 12.64
CA LEU A 23 0.21 -5.94 12.55
C LEU A 23 1.08 -6.01 11.28
N SER A 24 0.58 -5.51 10.14
CA SER A 24 1.37 -5.38 8.92
C SER A 24 2.53 -4.40 9.11
N ALA A 25 2.31 -3.24 9.73
CA ALA A 25 3.36 -2.26 10.00
C ALA A 25 4.44 -2.81 10.93
N ILE A 26 4.05 -3.51 12.01
CA ILE A 26 4.99 -4.19 12.92
C ILE A 26 5.78 -5.26 12.16
N SER A 27 5.11 -6.07 11.34
CA SER A 27 5.79 -7.09 10.53
C SER A 27 6.80 -6.49 9.56
N ILE A 28 6.50 -5.36 8.93
CA ILE A 28 7.42 -4.68 8.03
C ILE A 28 8.60 -4.15 8.84
N LEU A 29 8.34 -3.44 9.95
CA LEU A 29 9.37 -2.91 10.83
C LEU A 29 10.35 -4.01 11.30
N LEU A 30 9.82 -5.15 11.74
CA LEU A 30 10.64 -6.31 12.11
C LEU A 30 11.50 -6.80 10.96
N ALA A 31 10.94 -6.89 9.74
CA ALA A 31 11.71 -7.26 8.57
C ALA A 31 12.83 -6.23 8.26
N LEU A 32 12.55 -4.93 8.38
CA LEU A 32 13.55 -3.88 8.17
C LEU A 32 14.69 -3.96 9.19
N LEU A 33 14.36 -4.16 10.47
CA LEU A 33 15.33 -4.32 11.55
C LEU A 33 16.17 -5.61 11.42
N ASP A 34 15.62 -6.64 10.79
CA ASP A 34 16.31 -7.91 10.51
C ASP A 34 17.26 -7.82 9.30
N ILE A 35 16.94 -6.93 8.35
CA ILE A 35 17.82 -6.64 7.21
C ILE A 35 18.95 -5.72 7.67
N SER A 36 18.68 -4.80 8.60
CA SER A 36 19.70 -3.91 9.16
C SER A 36 20.73 -4.59 10.06
N ASN A 37 20.57 -5.89 10.32
CA ASN A 37 21.33 -6.64 11.32
C ASN A 37 21.27 -6.04 12.73
N VAL A 38 20.32 -5.13 13.01
CA VAL A 38 20.10 -4.56 14.36
C VAL A 38 19.45 -5.61 15.25
N ILE A 39 18.48 -6.35 14.69
CA ILE A 39 17.88 -7.49 15.35
C ILE A 39 18.03 -8.73 14.47
N SER A 40 17.91 -9.90 15.08
CA SER A 40 17.65 -11.13 14.36
C SER A 40 16.20 -11.51 14.59
N VAL A 41 15.36 -11.41 13.56
CA VAL A 41 13.94 -11.84 13.67
C VAL A 41 13.85 -13.35 13.91
N SER A 42 14.90 -14.10 13.59
CA SER A 42 14.98 -15.53 13.93
C SER A 42 15.25 -15.80 15.42
N ALA A 43 15.76 -14.81 16.16
CA ALA A 43 16.02 -14.94 17.59
C ALA A 43 14.76 -14.66 18.44
N TRP A 44 14.71 -15.24 19.63
CA TRP A 44 13.71 -14.88 20.63
C TRP A 44 14.03 -13.49 21.22
N PRO A 45 13.05 -12.59 21.46
CA PRO A 45 11.59 -12.78 21.36
C PRO A 45 10.97 -12.45 19.98
N PHE A 46 11.72 -11.83 19.07
CA PHE A 46 11.20 -11.34 17.78
C PHE A 46 10.61 -12.45 16.90
N SER A 47 11.18 -13.64 16.95
CA SER A 47 10.68 -14.80 16.22
C SER A 47 9.32 -15.29 16.69
N PHE A 48 8.97 -15.04 17.96
CA PHE A 48 7.64 -15.34 18.49
C PHE A 48 6.63 -14.33 17.97
N ILE A 49 7.00 -13.05 17.93
CA ILE A 49 6.15 -11.96 17.41
C ILE A 49 5.88 -12.16 15.92
N ASP A 50 6.92 -12.35 15.10
CA ASP A 50 6.76 -12.53 13.64
C ASP A 50 5.92 -13.78 13.31
N ARG A 51 6.16 -14.91 14.00
CA ARG A 51 5.34 -16.12 13.83
C ARG A 51 3.88 -15.90 14.25
N SER A 52 3.64 -15.18 15.34
CA SER A 52 2.27 -14.88 15.78
C SER A 52 1.52 -14.03 14.75
N ILE A 53 2.19 -13.03 14.17
CA ILE A 53 1.62 -12.19 13.10
C ILE A 53 1.34 -13.05 11.85
N LEU A 54 2.27 -13.93 11.48
CA LEU A 54 2.10 -14.82 10.32
C LEU A 54 0.93 -15.78 10.51
N ILE A 55 0.82 -16.42 11.67
CA ILE A 55 -0.30 -17.31 12.03
C ILE A 55 -1.63 -16.54 11.95
N PHE A 56 -1.68 -15.33 12.50
CA PHE A 56 -2.86 -14.48 12.41
C PHE A 56 -3.27 -14.23 10.95
N PHE A 57 -2.34 -13.86 10.08
CA PHE A 57 -2.66 -13.63 8.66
C PHE A 57 -3.04 -14.90 7.92
N TRP A 58 -2.47 -16.05 8.28
CA TRP A 58 -2.85 -17.35 7.72
C TRP A 58 -4.28 -17.73 8.08
N ILE A 59 -4.66 -17.62 9.36
CA ILE A 59 -6.03 -17.86 9.83
C ILE A 59 -7.00 -16.89 9.14
N ASP A 60 -6.64 -15.61 9.06
CA ASP A 60 -7.44 -14.59 8.41
C ASP A 60 -7.68 -14.89 6.91
N TYR A 61 -6.65 -15.33 6.19
CA TYR A 61 -6.78 -15.71 4.79
C TYR A 61 -7.67 -16.95 4.63
N LEU A 62 -7.50 -17.97 5.47
CA LEU A 62 -8.32 -19.18 5.43
C LEU A 62 -9.78 -18.86 5.70
N PHE A 63 -10.09 -18.04 6.71
CA PHE A 63 -11.46 -17.66 7.01
C PHE A 63 -12.12 -16.96 5.82
N ARG A 64 -11.41 -16.03 5.17
CA ARG A 64 -11.90 -15.34 3.96
C ARG A 64 -12.02 -16.28 2.77
N PHE A 65 -11.11 -17.25 2.61
CA PHE A 65 -11.14 -18.26 1.56
C PHE A 65 -12.35 -19.20 1.71
N PHE A 66 -12.63 -19.68 2.92
CA PHE A 66 -13.77 -20.57 3.19
C PHE A 66 -15.12 -19.87 3.05
N LYS A 67 -15.17 -18.57 3.36
CA LYS A 67 -16.38 -17.74 3.23
C LYS A 67 -16.66 -17.30 1.78
N ALA A 68 -15.69 -17.41 0.88
CA ALA A 68 -15.85 -16.92 -0.49
C ALA A 68 -16.71 -17.87 -1.33
N ASP A 69 -17.73 -17.33 -2.00
CA ASP A 69 -18.65 -18.10 -2.85
C ASP A 69 -17.92 -18.79 -4.02
N ASN A 70 -16.86 -18.18 -4.55
CA ASN A 70 -16.03 -18.75 -5.62
C ASN A 70 -14.55 -18.77 -5.23
N LYS A 71 -14.07 -19.94 -4.81
CA LYS A 71 -12.70 -20.19 -4.34
C LYS A 71 -11.63 -19.86 -5.37
N LYS A 72 -11.84 -20.22 -6.65
CA LYS A 72 -10.87 -19.95 -7.73
C LYS A 72 -10.74 -18.45 -8.00
N LYS A 73 -11.86 -17.73 -8.05
CA LYS A 73 -11.88 -16.27 -8.21
C LYS A 73 -11.23 -15.58 -7.01
N PHE A 74 -11.53 -16.04 -5.80
CA PHE A 74 -10.92 -15.52 -4.58
C PHE A 74 -9.41 -15.71 -4.57
N PHE A 75 -8.92 -16.91 -4.92
CA PHE A 75 -7.49 -17.20 -4.96
C PHE A 75 -6.74 -16.27 -5.92
N LYS A 76 -7.25 -16.12 -7.16
CA LYS A 76 -6.67 -15.19 -8.15
C LYS A 76 -6.69 -13.73 -7.69
N ALA A 77 -7.75 -13.32 -7.00
CA ALA A 77 -7.89 -11.95 -6.51
C ALA A 77 -7.01 -11.64 -5.29
N ASN A 78 -6.57 -12.66 -4.53
CA ASN A 78 -5.80 -12.52 -3.29
C ASN A 78 -4.46 -13.28 -3.35
N ILE A 79 -3.85 -13.37 -4.53
CA ILE A 79 -2.55 -14.04 -4.70
C ILE A 79 -1.44 -13.37 -3.89
N PHE A 80 -1.49 -12.04 -3.75
CA PHE A 80 -0.52 -11.29 -2.94
C PHE A 80 -0.69 -11.55 -1.44
N ASP A 81 -1.91 -11.71 -0.93
CA ASP A 81 -2.14 -12.14 0.45
C ASP A 81 -1.55 -13.53 0.68
N LEU A 82 -1.67 -14.44 -0.30
CA LEU A 82 -1.08 -15.78 -0.20
C LEU A 82 0.46 -15.69 -0.11
N LEU A 83 1.09 -14.93 -1.02
CA LEU A 83 2.54 -14.72 -1.03
C LEU A 83 3.04 -14.08 0.27
N ALA A 84 2.27 -13.16 0.85
CA ALA A 84 2.60 -12.49 2.11
C ALA A 84 2.68 -13.45 3.31
N ILE A 85 1.94 -14.56 3.27
CA ILE A 85 1.83 -15.52 4.38
C ILE A 85 2.85 -16.67 4.25
N ILE A 86 3.57 -16.77 3.13
CA ILE A 86 4.59 -17.80 2.95
C ILE A 86 5.69 -17.63 4.01
N PRO A 87 6.00 -18.68 4.80
CA PRO A 87 7.09 -18.65 5.77
C PRO A 87 8.44 -18.83 5.04
N PHE A 88 8.87 -17.78 4.34
CA PHE A 88 10.09 -17.81 3.51
C PHE A 88 11.32 -18.28 4.31
N ASP A 89 11.45 -17.87 5.57
CA ASP A 89 12.59 -18.23 6.41
C ASP A 89 12.73 -19.75 6.64
N SER A 90 11.60 -20.46 6.70
CA SER A 90 11.58 -21.92 6.89
C SER A 90 11.94 -22.66 5.60
N ILE A 91 11.55 -22.13 4.43
CA ILE A 91 11.88 -22.72 3.12
C ILE A 91 13.38 -22.62 2.84
N PHE A 92 14.02 -21.53 3.24
CA PHE A 92 15.41 -21.24 2.88
C PHE A 92 16.45 -21.59 3.94
N TYR A 93 16.05 -22.06 5.13
CA TYR A 93 16.99 -22.68 6.08
C TYR A 93 17.74 -23.87 5.46
N PHE A 94 17.13 -24.53 4.48
CA PHE A 94 17.72 -25.60 3.68
C PHE A 94 18.85 -25.12 2.74
N PHE A 95 18.91 -23.83 2.42
CA PHE A 95 19.86 -23.23 1.48
C PHE A 95 20.89 -22.29 2.15
N ARG A 96 21.04 -22.34 3.48
CA ARG A 96 21.81 -21.43 4.36
C ARG A 96 23.25 -21.06 3.92
N ALA A 97 23.82 -21.77 2.96
CA ALA A 97 25.19 -21.57 2.45
C ALA A 97 25.40 -20.27 1.65
N PHE A 98 24.35 -19.66 1.09
CA PHE A 98 24.53 -18.51 0.18
C PHE A 98 24.40 -17.16 0.93
N ARG A 99 25.47 -16.36 0.94
CA ARG A 99 25.47 -14.97 1.47
C ARG A 99 24.41 -14.06 0.82
N ILE A 100 23.93 -14.44 -0.38
CA ILE A 100 22.90 -13.76 -1.20
C ILE A 100 21.47 -13.87 -0.61
N LEU A 101 21.24 -14.72 0.40
CA LEU A 101 19.90 -14.94 0.99
C LEU A 101 19.33 -13.71 1.74
N ARG A 102 20.11 -12.65 1.96
CA ARG A 102 19.57 -11.37 2.51
C ARG A 102 18.54 -10.74 1.58
N VAL A 103 18.72 -10.86 0.26
CA VAL A 103 17.79 -10.34 -0.75
C VAL A 103 16.43 -11.06 -0.66
N ILE A 104 16.40 -12.32 -0.23
CA ILE A 104 15.14 -13.06 -0.01
C ILE A 104 14.34 -12.47 1.16
N LYS A 105 15.00 -11.87 2.15
CA LYS A 105 14.29 -11.11 3.21
C LYS A 105 13.50 -9.95 2.62
N LEU A 106 13.91 -9.39 1.48
CA LEU A 106 13.17 -8.33 0.78
C LEU A 106 11.87 -8.83 0.16
N LEU A 107 11.72 -10.14 -0.08
CA LEU A 107 10.42 -10.71 -0.46
C LEU A 107 9.37 -10.53 0.65
N ARG A 108 9.78 -10.31 1.92
CA ARG A 108 8.84 -9.95 2.99
C ARG A 108 8.15 -8.60 2.73
N LEU A 109 8.72 -7.72 1.89
CA LEU A 109 8.06 -6.46 1.48
C LEU A 109 6.81 -6.72 0.63
N ILE A 110 6.65 -7.91 0.03
CA ILE A 110 5.41 -8.31 -0.63
C ILE A 110 4.22 -8.32 0.35
N ARG A 111 4.46 -8.42 1.68
CA ARG A 111 3.42 -8.25 2.71
C ARG A 111 2.72 -6.90 2.61
N ILE A 112 3.41 -5.85 2.15
CA ILE A 112 2.83 -4.52 1.87
C ILE A 112 1.78 -4.63 0.76
N VAL A 113 2.04 -5.43 -0.29
CA VAL A 113 1.10 -5.65 -1.40
C VAL A 113 -0.15 -6.37 -0.91
N GLY A 114 -0.02 -7.42 -0.10
CA GLY A 114 -1.16 -8.12 0.50
C GLY A 114 -2.03 -7.20 1.38
N PHE A 115 -1.41 -6.26 2.07
CA PHE A 115 -2.14 -5.25 2.86
C PHE A 115 -3.07 -4.39 1.99
N THR A 116 -2.68 -4.05 0.75
CA THR A 116 -3.50 -3.26 -0.18
C THR A 116 -4.86 -3.89 -0.49
N GLY A 117 -4.92 -5.24 -0.42
CA GLY A 117 -6.13 -6.04 -0.54
C GLY A 117 -7.17 -5.70 0.54
N LYS A 118 -6.70 -5.32 1.73
CA LYS A 118 -7.49 -5.12 2.95
C LYS A 118 -7.82 -3.66 3.24
N ILE A 119 -7.29 -2.72 2.46
CA ILE A 119 -7.52 -1.29 2.63
C ILE A 119 -9.00 -0.92 2.40
N GLN A 120 -9.57 -0.12 3.32
CA GLN A 120 -10.96 0.36 3.26
C GLN A 120 -11.26 1.17 1.99
N LYS A 121 -12.49 1.10 1.47
CA LYS A 121 -12.94 1.72 0.19
C LYS A 121 -12.58 3.21 0.01
N SER A 122 -12.54 4.02 1.09
CA SER A 122 -12.12 5.44 1.00
C SER A 122 -10.61 5.58 0.77
N ILE A 123 -9.80 4.86 1.53
CA ILE A 123 -8.35 4.82 1.34
C ILE A 123 -8.03 4.14 0.00
N ARG A 124 -8.75 3.08 -0.37
CA ARG A 124 -8.63 2.43 -1.68
C ARG A 124 -8.94 3.36 -2.85
N ARG A 125 -9.83 4.36 -2.71
CA ARG A 125 -10.06 5.36 -3.76
C ARG A 125 -8.84 6.26 -3.94
N PHE A 126 -8.28 6.75 -2.84
CA PHE A 126 -7.04 7.53 -2.84
C PHE A 126 -5.87 6.75 -3.49
N PHE A 127 -5.73 5.46 -3.16
CA PHE A 127 -4.66 4.61 -3.68
C PHE A 127 -4.93 3.96 -5.06
N LYS A 128 -6.18 3.99 -5.55
CA LYS A 128 -6.55 3.47 -6.89
C LYS A 128 -6.36 4.50 -8.00
N THR A 129 -6.08 5.75 -7.67
CA THR A 129 -5.69 6.74 -8.67
C THR A 129 -4.39 6.30 -9.33
N ASN A 130 -4.43 6.04 -10.63
CA ASN A 130 -3.27 5.87 -11.52
C ASN A 130 -2.17 4.87 -11.10
N GLY A 131 -2.47 3.86 -10.28
CA GLY A 131 -1.46 2.88 -9.83
C GLY A 131 -0.52 3.38 -8.73
N PHE A 132 -0.87 4.48 -8.04
CA PHE A 132 -0.07 5.11 -6.98
C PHE A 132 0.43 4.12 -5.92
N ILE A 133 -0.41 3.16 -5.50
CA ILE A 133 0.00 2.18 -4.50
C ILE A 133 1.07 1.20 -5.00
N TYR A 134 1.00 0.82 -6.28
CA TYR A 134 2.02 -0.02 -6.89
C TYR A 134 3.32 0.75 -7.03
N LEU A 135 3.25 2.05 -7.30
CA LEU A 135 4.42 2.92 -7.35
C LEU A 135 5.07 3.02 -5.96
N ILE A 136 4.33 3.30 -4.89
CA ILE A 136 4.87 3.32 -3.51
C ILE A 136 5.55 2.00 -3.17
N ILE A 137 4.88 0.87 -3.43
CA ILE A 137 5.45 -0.45 -3.13
C ILE A 137 6.73 -0.69 -3.92
N THR A 138 6.71 -0.36 -5.21
CA THR A 138 7.87 -0.51 -6.09
C THR A 138 9.02 0.36 -5.61
N THR A 139 8.76 1.61 -5.21
CA THR A 139 9.75 2.51 -4.63
C THR A 139 10.34 1.95 -3.35
N VAL A 140 9.50 1.46 -2.42
CA VAL A 140 9.99 0.85 -1.18
C VAL A 140 10.91 -0.33 -1.50
N ILE A 141 10.47 -1.26 -2.33
CA ILE A 141 11.29 -2.42 -2.74
C ILE A 141 12.62 -1.98 -3.37
N LEU A 142 12.59 -1.01 -4.27
CA LEU A 142 13.78 -0.53 -4.98
C LEU A 142 14.72 0.28 -4.08
N VAL A 143 14.21 1.00 -3.07
CA VAL A 143 15.05 1.67 -2.06
C VAL A 143 15.82 0.62 -1.24
N PHE A 144 15.15 -0.42 -0.76
CA PHE A 144 15.80 -1.47 0.02
C PHE A 144 16.79 -2.30 -0.83
N LEU A 145 16.42 -2.63 -2.07
CA LEU A 145 17.33 -3.29 -3.02
C LEU A 145 18.52 -2.39 -3.37
N GLY A 146 18.27 -1.12 -3.64
CA GLY A 146 19.29 -0.13 -3.96
C GLY A 146 20.28 0.05 -2.81
N ALA A 147 19.80 0.08 -1.57
CA ALA A 147 20.64 0.12 -0.38
C ALA A 147 21.53 -1.12 -0.24
N GLU A 148 21.02 -2.32 -0.51
CA GLU A 148 21.83 -3.55 -0.47
C GLU A 148 22.90 -3.55 -1.57
N ILE A 149 22.53 -3.19 -2.81
CA ILE A 149 23.47 -3.11 -3.94
C ILE A 149 24.54 -2.05 -3.66
N TYR A 150 24.15 -0.88 -3.15
CA TYR A 150 25.07 0.18 -2.79
C TYR A 150 26.02 -0.25 -1.67
N SER A 151 25.52 -0.89 -0.61
CA SER A 151 26.33 -1.41 0.51
C SER A 151 27.42 -2.37 0.01
N VAL A 152 27.06 -3.27 -0.91
CA VAL A 152 28.02 -4.22 -1.50
C VAL A 152 28.99 -3.53 -2.47
N ALA A 153 28.51 -2.62 -3.32
CA ALA A 153 29.32 -1.96 -4.33
C ALA A 153 30.35 -0.98 -3.72
N GLU A 154 29.94 -0.22 -2.70
CA GLU A 154 30.75 0.83 -2.07
C GLU A 154 31.45 0.34 -0.79
N ASN A 155 31.26 -0.93 -0.40
CA ASN A 155 31.69 -1.48 0.90
C ASN A 155 31.21 -0.63 2.10
N ALA A 156 30.04 0.00 1.97
CA ALA A 156 29.44 0.84 3.00
C ALA A 156 28.57 0.02 3.95
N ASN A 157 28.37 0.52 5.18
CA ASN A 157 27.40 -0.06 6.09
C ASN A 157 26.00 0.01 5.44
N TYR A 158 25.22 -1.07 5.57
CA TYR A 158 23.89 -1.14 5.01
C TYR A 158 22.94 -0.06 5.57
N MET A 159 23.11 0.37 6.83
CA MET A 159 22.33 1.49 7.41
C MET A 159 22.64 2.83 6.76
N ASP A 160 23.91 3.11 6.54
CA ASP A 160 24.35 4.33 5.83
C ASP A 160 23.88 4.29 4.36
N SER A 161 23.91 3.10 3.76
CA SER A 161 23.40 2.86 2.40
C SER A 161 21.88 3.05 2.30
N LEU A 162 21.13 2.63 3.32
CA LEU A 162 19.69 2.82 3.39
C LEU A 162 19.32 4.29 3.60
N TRP A 163 20.03 4.97 4.50
CA TRP A 163 19.90 6.41 4.69
C TRP A 163 20.13 7.17 3.38
N TRP A 164 21.24 6.86 2.69
CA TRP A 164 21.55 7.41 1.38
C TRP A 164 20.46 7.14 0.34
N ALA A 165 19.98 5.89 0.26
CA ALA A 165 18.95 5.51 -0.71
C ALA A 165 17.63 6.26 -0.45
N ILE A 166 17.25 6.44 0.82
CA ILE A 166 16.07 7.23 1.21
C ILE A 166 16.28 8.69 0.83
N ALA A 167 17.38 9.32 1.25
CA ALA A 167 17.67 10.73 0.98
C ALA A 167 17.73 11.04 -0.53
N THR A 168 18.27 10.11 -1.32
CA THR A 168 18.33 10.21 -2.78
C THR A 168 16.94 10.09 -3.41
N THR A 169 16.15 9.09 -2.99
CA THR A 169 14.81 8.83 -3.55
C THR A 169 13.80 9.90 -3.16
N THR A 170 13.92 10.50 -1.96
CA THR A 170 13.07 11.62 -1.54
C THR A 170 13.55 12.97 -2.08
N THR A 171 14.59 12.97 -2.93
CA THR A 171 15.22 14.15 -3.52
C THR A 171 15.73 15.16 -2.49
N VAL A 172 16.03 14.73 -1.26
CA VAL A 172 16.61 15.58 -0.22
C VAL A 172 18.11 15.75 -0.46
N GLY A 173 18.82 14.63 -0.66
CA GLY A 173 20.22 14.64 -1.09
C GLY A 173 21.17 15.45 -0.21
N TYR A 174 21.30 15.10 1.07
CA TYR A 174 22.19 15.81 2.01
C TYR A 174 23.66 15.89 1.55
N GLY A 175 24.11 14.93 0.74
CA GLY A 175 25.47 14.92 0.17
C GLY A 175 26.55 14.42 1.13
N ASP A 176 26.14 13.93 2.31
CA ASP A 176 26.99 13.27 3.31
C ASP A 176 27.54 11.92 2.83
N ILE A 177 26.73 11.17 2.08
CA ILE A 177 27.09 9.90 1.45
C ILE A 177 26.80 9.98 -0.05
N SER A 178 27.72 9.48 -0.89
CA SER A 178 27.59 9.54 -2.34
C SER A 178 28.26 8.34 -3.03
N PRO A 179 27.76 7.89 -4.20
CA PRO A 179 28.35 6.76 -4.91
C PRO A 179 29.69 7.14 -5.57
N HIS A 180 30.73 6.35 -5.33
CA HIS A 180 32.03 6.49 -5.97
C HIS A 180 32.26 5.45 -7.06
N THR A 181 31.59 4.30 -6.98
CA THR A 181 31.67 3.23 -7.98
C THR A 181 30.66 3.41 -9.12
N GLU A 182 30.97 2.82 -10.27
CA GLU A 182 30.07 2.80 -11.43
C GLU A 182 28.73 2.12 -11.11
N ILE A 183 28.76 1.02 -10.36
CA ILE A 183 27.55 0.30 -9.93
C ILE A 183 26.70 1.18 -9.01
N GLY A 184 27.32 1.82 -8.02
CA GLY A 184 26.64 2.75 -7.11
C GLY A 184 26.00 3.92 -7.84
N ARG A 185 26.67 4.47 -8.86
CA ARG A 185 26.14 5.55 -9.70
C ARG A 185 24.94 5.12 -10.53
N VAL A 186 24.96 3.92 -11.11
CA VAL A 186 23.80 3.37 -11.83
C VAL A 186 22.60 3.23 -10.90
N VAL A 187 22.81 2.70 -9.69
CA VAL A 187 21.74 2.62 -8.66
C VAL A 187 21.21 4.00 -8.31
N ALA A 188 22.09 4.99 -8.16
CA ALA A 188 21.70 6.37 -7.85
C ALA A 188 20.78 6.94 -8.93
N VAL A 189 21.12 6.78 -10.21
CA VAL A 189 20.27 7.25 -11.33
C VAL A 189 18.89 6.62 -11.29
N VAL A 190 18.81 5.31 -11.04
CA VAL A 190 17.52 4.61 -10.90
C VAL A 190 16.71 5.17 -9.73
N LEU A 191 17.32 5.37 -8.57
CA LEU A 191 16.65 5.93 -7.39
C LEU A 191 16.18 7.37 -7.60
N MET A 192 16.96 8.20 -8.29
CA MET A 192 16.57 9.58 -8.64
C MET A 192 15.34 9.60 -9.56
N LEU A 193 15.32 8.78 -10.61
CA LEU A 193 14.17 8.69 -11.53
C LEU A 193 12.90 8.21 -10.80
N LEU A 194 13.05 7.23 -9.89
CA LEU A 194 11.95 6.76 -9.04
C LEU A 194 11.43 7.86 -8.12
N GLY A 195 12.31 8.66 -7.54
CA GLY A 195 11.94 9.79 -6.68
C GLY A 195 11.09 10.84 -7.38
N ILE A 196 11.51 11.24 -8.58
CA ILE A 196 10.75 12.17 -9.43
C ILE A 196 9.36 11.58 -9.76
N GLY A 197 9.31 10.31 -10.12
CA GLY A 197 8.06 9.60 -10.39
C GLY A 197 7.13 9.55 -9.17
N LEU A 198 7.67 9.33 -7.97
CA LEU A 198 6.92 9.31 -6.73
C LEU A 198 6.29 10.67 -6.43
N ILE A 199 7.10 11.74 -6.45
CA ILE A 199 6.62 13.11 -6.19
C ILE A 199 5.54 13.50 -7.21
N GLY A 200 5.76 13.24 -8.49
CA GLY A 200 4.77 13.51 -9.54
C GLY A 200 3.46 12.74 -9.32
N SER A 201 3.54 11.49 -8.87
CA SER A 201 2.36 10.66 -8.61
C SER A 201 1.59 11.09 -7.36
N VAL A 202 2.29 11.52 -6.29
CA VAL A 202 1.66 12.13 -5.10
C VAL A 202 0.87 13.36 -5.53
N THR A 203 1.51 14.29 -6.25
CA THR A 203 0.86 15.51 -6.74
C THR A 203 -0.36 15.19 -7.59
N SER A 204 -0.23 14.28 -8.57
CA SER A 204 -1.34 13.83 -9.42
C SER A 204 -2.50 13.24 -8.62
N THR A 205 -2.20 12.43 -7.60
CA THR A 205 -3.21 11.81 -6.75
C THR A 205 -3.97 12.83 -5.92
N VAL A 206 -3.25 13.80 -5.34
CA VAL A 206 -3.84 14.90 -4.56
C VAL A 206 -4.72 15.77 -5.46
N THR A 207 -4.22 16.16 -6.64
CA THR A 207 -5.01 16.93 -7.61
C THR A 207 -6.28 16.17 -8.04
N ALA A 208 -6.17 14.88 -8.35
CA ALA A 208 -7.31 14.06 -8.73
C ALA A 208 -8.35 13.94 -7.60
N PHE A 209 -7.91 13.86 -6.34
CA PHE A 209 -8.81 13.82 -5.18
C PHE A 209 -9.66 15.09 -5.10
N PHE A 210 -9.03 16.27 -5.20
CA PHE A 210 -9.76 17.55 -5.16
C PHE A 210 -10.63 17.80 -6.39
N LEU A 211 -10.20 17.35 -7.58
CA LEU A 211 -10.99 17.44 -8.81
C LEU A 211 -12.28 16.61 -8.77
N VAL A 212 -12.27 15.46 -8.09
CA VAL A 212 -13.48 14.64 -7.93
C VAL A 212 -14.49 15.35 -7.03
N GLU A 213 -14.03 16.00 -5.96
CA GLU A 213 -14.89 16.72 -5.02
C GLU A 213 -15.55 17.95 -5.66
N THR A 214 -14.79 18.70 -6.46
CA THR A 214 -15.33 19.82 -7.25
C THR A 214 -16.34 19.36 -8.32
N LYS A 215 -16.04 18.29 -9.05
CA LYS A 215 -16.99 17.73 -10.05
C LYS A 215 -18.27 17.17 -9.41
N GLU A 216 -18.19 16.58 -8.22
CA GLU A 216 -19.39 16.14 -7.51
C GLU A 216 -20.25 17.32 -7.03
N ALA A 217 -19.62 18.41 -6.58
CA ALA A 217 -20.32 19.65 -6.22
C ALA A 217 -21.01 20.29 -7.44
N GLU A 218 -20.30 20.52 -8.55
CA GLU A 218 -20.87 21.07 -9.80
C GLU A 218 -22.02 20.22 -10.33
N LYS A 219 -21.89 18.89 -10.27
CA LYS A 219 -22.94 17.98 -10.73
C LYS A 219 -24.20 18.03 -9.88
N ASN A 220 -24.06 18.30 -8.58
CA ASN A 220 -25.22 18.48 -7.69
C ASN A 220 -25.91 19.80 -7.98
N ASP A 221 -25.14 20.88 -8.17
CA ASP A 221 -25.66 22.21 -8.51
C ASP A 221 -26.47 22.19 -9.83
N ILE A 222 -25.89 21.61 -10.88
CA ILE A 222 -26.57 21.41 -12.18
C ILE A 222 -27.83 20.55 -12.03
N LYS A 223 -27.82 19.56 -11.13
CA LYS A 223 -28.99 18.72 -10.87
C LYS A 223 -30.11 19.49 -10.19
N ASP A 224 -29.74 20.37 -9.26
CA ASP A 224 -30.68 21.18 -8.50
C ASP A 224 -31.35 22.21 -9.43
N GLU A 225 -30.56 22.92 -10.27
CA GLU A 225 -31.09 23.80 -11.33
C GLU A 225 -32.02 23.07 -12.31
N LEU A 226 -31.62 21.88 -12.78
CA LEU A 226 -32.46 21.05 -13.65
C LEU A 226 -33.78 20.62 -12.99
N SER A 227 -33.78 20.48 -11.66
CA SER A 227 -34.98 20.11 -10.90
C SER A 227 -35.93 21.29 -10.79
N GLU A 228 -35.41 22.50 -10.59
CA GLU A 228 -36.18 23.75 -10.56
C GLU A 228 -36.82 24.04 -11.91
N ILE A 229 -36.04 24.01 -13.00
CA ILE A 229 -36.56 24.23 -14.37
C ILE A 229 -37.67 23.22 -14.71
N LYS A 230 -37.52 21.95 -14.30
CA LYS A 230 -38.56 20.94 -14.51
C LYS A 230 -39.84 21.23 -13.73
N GLN A 231 -39.75 21.80 -12.53
CA GLN A 231 -40.91 22.21 -11.76
C GLN A 231 -41.61 23.41 -12.40
N GLU A 232 -40.87 24.44 -12.83
CA GLU A 232 -41.43 25.60 -13.54
C GLU A 232 -42.13 25.19 -14.84
N LEU A 233 -41.51 24.34 -15.65
CA LEU A 233 -42.12 23.83 -16.88
C LEU A 233 -43.41 23.05 -16.61
N LYS A 234 -43.48 22.35 -15.48
CA LYS A 234 -44.70 21.63 -15.08
C LYS A 234 -45.80 22.62 -14.70
N GLN A 235 -45.48 23.66 -13.91
CA GLN A 235 -46.42 24.71 -13.54
C GLN A 235 -46.96 25.48 -14.75
N LEU A 236 -46.07 25.91 -15.66
CA LEU A 236 -46.46 26.59 -16.91
C LEU A 236 -47.37 25.72 -17.78
N ARG A 237 -47.09 24.42 -17.88
CA ARG A 237 -47.97 23.49 -18.63
C ARG A 237 -49.35 23.37 -17.98
N GLU A 238 -49.42 23.35 -16.65
CA GLU A 238 -50.68 23.32 -15.91
C GLU A 238 -51.48 24.63 -16.10
N GLU A 239 -50.83 25.78 -16.06
CA GLU A 239 -51.46 27.09 -16.34
C GLU A 239 -52.00 27.21 -17.77
N ILE A 240 -51.21 26.81 -18.77
CA ILE A 240 -51.66 26.84 -20.18
C ILE A 240 -52.87 25.91 -20.39
N GLN A 241 -52.90 24.74 -19.74
CA GLN A 241 -54.06 23.86 -19.77
C GLN A 241 -55.29 24.47 -19.10
N LYS A 242 -55.09 25.24 -18.03
CA LYS A 242 -56.17 25.92 -17.31
C LYS A 242 -56.76 27.07 -18.13
N ASN A 243 -55.92 27.85 -18.82
CA ASN A 243 -56.35 28.97 -19.67
C ASN A 243 -56.95 28.55 -21.02
N ARG A 244 -56.80 27.28 -21.42
CA ARG A 244 -57.41 26.71 -22.65
C ARG A 244 -58.82 26.16 -22.43
N LYS A 245 -59.32 26.10 -21.19
CA LYS A 245 -60.70 25.74 -20.86
C LYS A 245 -61.54 26.98 -20.63
#